data_AF-A0A0K8Q8E0-F1
#
_entry.id   AF-A0A0K8Q8E0-F1
#
_cell.length_a   1.000
_cell.length_b   1.000
_cell.length_c   1.000
_cell.angle_alpha   90.00
_cell.angle_beta   90.00
_cell.angle_gamma   90.00
#
_symmetry.space_group_name_H-M   'P 1'
#
loop_
_entity.id
_entity.type
_entity.pdbx_description
1 polymer ?
#
loop_
_entity_poly.entity_id
_entity_poly.type
_entity_poly.pdbx_seq_one_letter_code
_entity_poly.pdbx_strand_id
1 'polypeptide(L)'
;PANRPALNGGPLLKINANQRYATDGPGAAFWARLCGEAGVPYQEFVSNNVIPCGSTIGPLTATRLGIRTVDVGVPLLSMHSARELCGVEDPFRLAKVTELFFRTVA
;
A
#
# COMPACT_ATOMS: atom_id res chain seq x y z
N PRO A 1 14.25 1.98 -14.52
CA PRO A 1 13.40 2.35 -13.37
C PRO A 1 13.19 1.15 -12.43
N ALA A 2 13.32 1.34 -11.11
CA ALA A 2 13.21 0.27 -10.12
C ALA A 2 11.76 -0.07 -9.72
N ASN A 3 10.87 0.92 -9.61
CA ASN A 3 9.46 0.69 -9.25
C ASN A 3 8.59 0.48 -10.50
N ARG A 4 8.17 -0.77 -10.73
CA ARG A 4 7.26 -1.17 -11.81
C ARG A 4 6.26 -2.21 -11.28
N PRO A 5 5.20 -1.78 -10.59
CA PRO A 5 4.17 -2.69 -10.10
C PRO A 5 3.57 -3.55 -11.21
N ALA A 6 3.44 -4.84 -10.95
CA ALA A 6 2.75 -5.78 -11.81
C ALA A 6 1.40 -6.19 -11.19
N LEU A 7 0.37 -6.33 -12.04
CA LEU A 7 -0.89 -6.97 -11.63
C LEU A 7 -0.62 -8.41 -11.19
N ASN A 8 -1.35 -8.89 -10.20
CA ASN A 8 -1.15 -10.18 -9.53
C ASN A 8 0.26 -10.36 -8.92
N GLY A 9 1.06 -9.30 -8.83
CA GLY A 9 2.35 -9.29 -8.13
C GLY A 9 2.19 -9.15 -6.61
N GLY A 10 0.97 -8.93 -6.13
CA GLY A 10 0.66 -8.71 -4.73
C GLY A 10 0.42 -7.22 -4.39
N PRO A 11 -0.10 -6.94 -3.19
CA PRO A 11 -0.47 -5.58 -2.80
C PRO A 11 0.73 -4.64 -2.77
N LEU A 12 0.47 -3.37 -2.99
CA LEU A 12 1.44 -2.29 -2.95
C LEU A 12 1.62 -1.74 -1.54
N LEU A 13 2.87 -1.62 -1.10
CA LEU A 13 3.28 -0.71 -0.04
C LEU A 13 3.64 0.64 -0.68
N LYS A 14 2.86 1.68 -0.38
CA LYS A 14 3.02 3.00 -1.00
C LYS A 14 3.93 3.86 -0.14
N ILE A 15 5.01 4.38 -0.73
CA ILE A 15 6.05 5.13 -0.03
C ILE A 15 6.28 6.46 -0.76
N ASN A 16 6.30 7.56 0.01
CA ASN A 16 6.62 8.87 -0.54
C ASN A 16 7.26 9.75 0.53
N ALA A 17 8.48 10.23 0.27
CA ALA A 17 9.24 11.03 1.23
C ALA A 17 8.57 12.37 1.60
N ASN A 18 7.73 12.92 0.72
CA ASN A 18 6.97 14.16 0.97
C ASN A 18 5.64 13.89 1.70
N GLN A 19 5.45 12.71 2.29
CA GLN A 19 4.25 12.33 3.04
C GLN A 19 2.96 12.48 2.23
N ARG A 20 3.00 12.16 0.92
CA ARG A 20 1.79 11.93 0.10
C ARG A 20 1.09 10.61 0.46
N TYR A 21 1.86 9.73 1.08
CA TYR A 21 1.46 8.50 1.76
C TYR A 21 2.08 8.57 3.17
N ALA A 22 1.39 8.06 4.19
CA ALA A 22 1.80 8.13 5.60
C ALA A 22 2.85 7.09 6.00
N THR A 23 3.12 6.11 5.12
CA THR A 23 4.04 5.00 5.37
C THR A 23 5.44 5.52 5.74
N ASP A 24 5.87 5.19 6.95
CA ASP A 24 7.23 5.39 7.48
C ASP A 24 8.02 4.07 7.55
N GLY A 25 9.29 4.12 7.95
CA GLY A 25 10.15 2.94 8.07
C GLY A 25 9.57 1.84 9.00
N PRO A 26 9.18 2.17 10.25
CA PRO A 26 8.53 1.21 11.13
C PRO A 26 7.23 0.62 10.56
N GLY A 27 6.40 1.43 9.91
CA GLY A 27 5.18 0.99 9.24
C GLY A 27 5.46 0.03 8.08
N ALA A 28 6.48 0.32 7.28
CA ALA A 28 6.94 -0.57 6.21
C ALA A 28 7.43 -1.93 6.75
N ALA A 29 8.23 -1.92 7.83
CA ALA A 29 8.70 -3.15 8.46
C ALA A 29 7.54 -3.99 9.04
N PHE A 30 6.57 -3.33 9.67
CA PHE A 30 5.37 -4.00 10.18
C PHE A 30 4.53 -4.62 9.06
N TRP A 31 4.34 -3.91 7.95
CA TRP A 31 3.68 -4.45 6.76
C TRP A 31 4.43 -5.65 6.17
N ALA A 32 5.75 -5.55 6.01
CA ALA A 32 6.57 -6.64 5.49
C ALA A 32 6.45 -7.91 6.34
N ARG A 33 6.43 -7.77 7.67
CA ARG A 33 6.19 -8.88 8.60
C ARG A 33 4.81 -9.52 8.39
N LEU A 34 3.75 -8.72 8.32
CA LEU A 34 2.39 -9.22 8.08
C LEU A 34 2.28 -9.96 6.73
N CYS A 35 2.88 -9.43 5.67
CA CYS A 35 2.94 -10.10 4.38
C CYS A 35 3.69 -11.44 4.46
N GLY A 36 4.83 -11.48 5.17
CA GLY A 36 5.59 -12.70 5.41
C GLY A 36 4.79 -13.76 6.16
N GLU A 37 4.14 -13.39 7.26
CA GLU A 37 3.28 -14.26 8.06
C GLU A 37 2.05 -14.76 7.27
N ALA A 38 1.47 -13.90 6.43
CA ALA A 38 0.37 -14.27 5.54
C ALA A 38 0.83 -15.12 4.34
N GLY A 39 2.13 -15.26 4.07
CA GLY A 39 2.65 -15.90 2.86
C GLY A 39 2.20 -15.18 1.58
N VAL A 40 2.08 -13.85 1.63
CA VAL A 40 1.62 -13.00 0.53
C VAL A 40 2.78 -12.14 0.02
N PRO A 41 3.13 -12.18 -1.27
CA PRO A 41 4.11 -11.24 -1.82
C PRO A 41 3.51 -9.82 -1.81
N TYR A 42 4.36 -8.82 -1.63
CA TYR A 42 3.98 -7.41 -1.79
C TYR A 42 5.02 -6.69 -2.65
N GLN A 43 4.65 -5.52 -3.15
CA GLN A 43 5.47 -4.70 -4.04
C GLN A 43 5.62 -3.30 -3.45
N GLU A 44 6.82 -2.72 -3.54
CA GLU A 44 7.02 -1.32 -3.14
C GLU A 44 6.73 -0.37 -4.30
N PHE A 45 5.93 0.65 -4.01
CA PHE A 45 5.62 1.71 -4.96
C PHE A 45 6.10 3.06 -4.45
N VAL A 46 7.01 3.65 -5.22
CA VAL A 46 7.46 5.04 -5.09
C VAL A 46 7.16 5.74 -6.41
N SER A 47 6.50 6.91 -6.32
CA SER A 47 6.23 7.74 -7.50
C SER A 47 7.52 8.32 -8.08
N ASN A 48 7.57 8.52 -9.39
CA ASN A 48 8.69 9.24 -10.01
C ASN A 48 8.82 10.65 -9.41
N ASN A 49 9.99 11.01 -8.90
CA ASN A 49 10.24 12.29 -8.23
C ASN A 49 9.98 13.53 -9.11
N VAL A 50 10.03 13.39 -10.44
CA VAL A 50 9.79 14.49 -11.37
C VAL A 50 8.29 14.68 -11.68
N ILE A 51 7.44 13.71 -11.31
CA ILE A 51 6.00 13.76 -11.56
C ILE A 51 5.27 13.87 -10.22
N PRO A 52 4.42 14.89 -10.02
CA PRO A 52 3.63 14.98 -8.80
C PRO A 52 2.70 13.78 -8.66
N CYS A 53 2.62 13.21 -7.46
CA CYS A 53 1.65 12.16 -7.14
C CYS A 53 0.47 12.71 -6.33
N GLY A 54 -0.67 12.05 -6.46
CA GLY A 54 -1.82 12.29 -5.61
C GLY A 54 -1.51 11.94 -4.15
N SER A 55 -2.25 12.55 -3.22
CA SER A 55 -2.24 12.20 -1.80
C SER A 55 -3.36 11.21 -1.49
N THR A 56 -3.25 10.51 -0.36
CA THR A 56 -4.35 9.72 0.21
C THR A 56 -4.91 10.39 1.47
N ILE A 57 -5.87 9.73 2.12
CA ILE A 57 -6.34 10.08 3.46
C ILE A 57 -5.33 9.76 4.56
N GLY A 58 -4.31 8.93 4.30
CA GLY A 58 -3.38 8.43 5.32
C GLY A 58 -2.68 9.56 6.09
N PRO A 59 -2.00 10.50 5.44
CA PRO A 59 -1.33 11.63 6.11
C PRO A 59 -2.29 12.49 6.93
N LEU A 60 -3.52 12.71 6.41
CA LEU A 60 -4.56 13.47 7.12
C LEU A 60 -5.00 12.75 8.40
N THR A 61 -5.26 11.45 8.32
CA THR A 61 -5.66 10.60 9.45
C THR A 61 -4.56 10.53 10.51
N ALA A 62 -3.32 10.29 10.08
CA ALA A 62 -2.16 10.24 10.98
C ALA A 62 -1.98 11.56 11.75
N THR A 63 -2.09 12.70 11.05
CA THR A 63 -1.96 14.03 11.67
C THR A 63 -3.09 14.29 12.68
N ARG A 64 -4.33 13.90 12.36
CA ARG A 64 -5.49 14.20 13.21
C ARG A 64 -5.58 13.31 14.44
N LEU A 65 -5.15 12.05 14.35
CA LEU A 65 -5.30 11.07 15.43
C LEU A 65 -4.00 10.78 16.17
N GLY A 66 -2.85 11.16 15.62
CA GLY A 66 -1.54 10.79 16.17
C GLY A 66 -1.26 9.28 16.10
N ILE A 67 -1.98 8.55 15.24
CA ILE A 67 -1.85 7.10 15.08
C ILE A 67 -0.99 6.80 13.85
N ARG A 68 0.01 5.93 14.01
CA ARG A 68 0.81 5.43 12.89
C ARG A 68 -0.11 4.83 11.84
N THR A 69 0.04 5.29 10.60
CA THR A 69 -0.78 4.89 9.47
C THR A 69 0.13 4.33 8.36
N VAL A 70 -0.28 3.23 7.73
CA VAL A 70 0.43 2.62 6.61
C VAL A 70 -0.49 2.67 5.39
N ASP A 71 0.01 3.21 4.28
CA ASP A 71 -0.73 3.29 3.02
C ASP A 71 -0.41 2.07 2.15
N VAL A 72 -1.42 1.23 1.95
CA VAL A 72 -1.35 0.04 1.09
C VAL A 72 -2.48 0.06 0.05
N GLY A 73 -2.40 -0.79 -0.95
CA GLY A 73 -3.50 -0.96 -1.91
C GLY A 73 -3.19 -1.99 -2.98
N VAL A 74 -4.10 -2.17 -3.94
CA VAL A 74 -3.87 -3.06 -5.08
C VAL A 74 -3.30 -2.27 -6.27
N PRO A 75 -2.41 -2.86 -7.09
CA PRO A 75 -2.04 -2.27 -8.36
C PRO A 75 -3.25 -2.29 -9.30
N LEU A 76 -3.46 -1.19 -10.02
CA LEU A 76 -4.54 -1.06 -10.99
C LEU A 76 -4.12 -0.14 -12.14
N LEU A 77 -4.86 -0.25 -13.24
CA LEU A 77 -4.75 0.60 -14.42
C LEU A 77 -6.01 1.44 -14.58
N SER A 78 -5.84 2.59 -15.26
CA SER A 78 -6.92 3.52 -15.57
C SER A 78 -7.61 4.10 -14.33
N MET A 79 -6.85 4.40 -13.27
CA MET A 79 -7.37 5.03 -12.05
C MET A 79 -8.19 6.29 -12.39
N HIS A 80 -9.38 6.42 -11.79
CA HIS A 80 -10.37 7.47 -12.06
C HIS A 80 -11.13 7.38 -13.41
N SER A 81 -10.94 6.32 -14.19
CA SER A 81 -11.80 6.01 -15.33
C SER A 81 -13.19 5.56 -14.87
N ALA A 82 -14.21 5.68 -15.72
CA ALA A 82 -15.50 5.01 -15.52
C ALA A 82 -15.38 3.47 -15.44
N ARG A 83 -14.26 2.92 -15.93
CA ARG A 83 -13.91 1.51 -15.83
C ARG A 83 -12.42 1.33 -15.55
N GLU A 84 -12.11 0.87 -14.35
CA GLU A 84 -10.76 0.54 -13.88
C GLU A 84 -10.45 -0.95 -14.11
N LEU A 85 -9.17 -1.33 -14.01
CA LEU A 85 -8.69 -2.71 -14.19
C LEU A 85 -7.67 -3.07 -13.11
N CYS A 86 -7.84 -4.21 -12.45
CA CYS A 86 -6.86 -4.76 -11.51
C CYS A 86 -6.65 -6.27 -11.73
N GLY A 87 -5.62 -6.83 -11.10
CA GLY A 87 -5.38 -8.27 -11.09
C GLY A 87 -6.36 -8.99 -10.15
N VAL A 88 -6.89 -10.14 -10.56
CA VAL A 88 -7.87 -10.90 -9.78
C VAL A 88 -7.33 -11.38 -8.42
N GLU A 89 -6.02 -11.62 -8.32
CA GLU A 89 -5.38 -12.11 -7.11
C GLU A 89 -5.12 -10.99 -6.09
N ASP A 90 -4.97 -9.74 -6.54
CA ASP A 90 -4.50 -8.65 -5.69
C ASP A 90 -5.50 -8.28 -4.58
N PRO A 91 -6.82 -8.18 -4.85
CA PRO A 91 -7.81 -7.94 -3.79
C PRO A 91 -7.85 -9.07 -2.75
N PHE A 92 -7.78 -10.33 -3.18
CA PHE A 92 -7.77 -11.48 -2.29
C PHE A 92 -6.53 -11.48 -1.39
N ARG A 93 -5.35 -11.22 -1.96
CA ARG A 93 -4.09 -11.12 -1.22
C ARG A 93 -4.11 -9.96 -0.23
N LEU A 94 -4.62 -8.79 -0.62
CA LEU A 94 -4.77 -7.65 0.27
C LEU A 94 -5.71 -7.99 1.44
N ALA A 95 -6.84 -8.65 1.16
CA ALA A 95 -7.78 -9.09 2.19
C ALA A 95 -7.10 -10.03 3.20
N LYS A 96 -6.33 -11.01 2.73
CA LYS A 96 -5.59 -11.95 3.60
C LYS A 96 -4.62 -11.27 4.56
N VAL A 97 -3.83 -10.30 4.07
CA VAL A 97 -2.90 -9.54 4.92
C VAL A 97 -3.66 -8.63 5.90
N THR A 98 -4.76 -8.04 5.45
CA THR A 98 -5.61 -7.16 6.27
C THR A 98 -6.32 -7.92 7.38
N GLU A 99 -6.76 -9.15 7.11
CA GLU A 99 -7.31 -10.04 8.14
C GLU A 99 -6.27 -10.32 9.24
N LEU A 100 -5.02 -10.61 8.84
CA LEU A 100 -3.94 -10.81 9.79
C LEU A 100 -3.63 -9.53 10.59
N PHE A 101 -3.64 -8.35 9.94
CA PHE A 101 -3.50 -7.06 10.62
C PHE A 101 -4.48 -6.94 11.80
N PHE A 102 -5.76 -7.23 11.59
CA PHE A 102 -6.77 -7.14 12.66
C PHE A 102 -6.66 -8.24 13.72
N ARG A 103 -6.09 -9.40 13.38
CA ARG A 103 -5.81 -10.48 14.34
C ARG A 103 -4.55 -10.23 15.18
N THR A 104 -3.63 -9.42 14.67
CA THR A 104 -2.35 -9.09 15.33
C THR A 104 -2.53 -8.00 16.38
N VAL A 105 -3.71 -7.37 16.43
CA VAL A 105 -4.07 -6.43 17.49
C VAL A 105 -4.79 -7.20 18.61
N ALA A 106 -3.99 -7.81 19.48
CA ALA A 106 -4.33 -8.19 20.85
C ALA A 106 -3.12 -7.87 21.74
#